data_AF-A0A3A5HHZ5-F1
#
_entry.id   AF-A0A3A5HHZ5-F1
#
_cell.length_a   1.000
_cell.length_b   1.000
_cell.length_c   1.000
_cell.angle_alpha   90.00
_cell.angle_beta   90.00
_cell.angle_gamma   90.00
#
_symmetry.space_group_name_H-M   'P 1'
#
loop_
_entity.id
_entity.type
_entity.pdbx_description
1 polymer ?
#
loop_
_entity_poly.entity_id
_entity_poly.type
_entity_poly.pdbx_seq_one_letter_code
_entity_poly.pdbx_strand_id
1 'polypeptide(L)'
;MSGIKAFQELGFGFVEIGPIVLNEPKNQIKPRRENSHILFSNHQEKVPLKLAIKKLTRLNIRIPVFAKIDAQVKRNEWDIIVQHLTPFVDAFVGTSEQIIPYVEESLICLEHSFYVSFSADEMNEKKSEIGTLIQHTSIGGIVIEAPRRIEGSYWREVANANECLAKLVKQVKDLHPKLMIITSGGVETPEEACALVGAGADLLMLTDGYVKAGPGLPKRIHERLLYEKVQPIKNPNWYWSFLFGLSILVGGIIALYIAFTSIVLPYDESFIGLSKADIFQINPLILSFMSHDRIALAGTMISGGILYIQLARHGIKYNMHWARIAFHSAAIVGFLGIFLFIGFGYFDWLHGLFWLFLLPIYYFSFREGKRVTGTPSSIHGKNDKEWQYGLYGQLMFITLGFLILAGGIVISTIGASKVFVPTDLSFLCMSSQMLDRISNNLIPLIAHDRAGFGSALVSVGLLVLMLSLWGFREGEQWVWNTLAAGALPAFIAGIGTHIYIGYTTFIHLLPVYFLVILYVFGLALSYPFLKRK
;
A
#
# COMPACT_ATOMS: atom_id res chain seq x y z
N MET A 1 -17.57 12.93 11.62
CA MET A 1 -16.71 13.64 10.64
C MET A 1 -15.18 13.59 10.96
N SER A 2 -14.71 12.82 11.93
CA SER A 2 -13.26 12.76 12.27
C SER A 2 -12.40 12.05 11.22
N GLY A 3 -12.96 11.10 10.46
CA GLY A 3 -12.23 10.26 9.51
C GLY A 3 -12.10 10.78 8.07
N ILE A 4 -12.73 11.91 7.71
CA ILE A 4 -12.84 12.38 6.31
C ILE A 4 -11.46 12.50 5.63
N LYS A 5 -10.45 13.02 6.34
CA LYS A 5 -9.09 13.16 5.80
C LYS A 5 -8.47 11.81 5.41
N ALA A 6 -8.78 10.74 6.14
CA ALA A 6 -8.29 9.41 5.83
C ALA A 6 -9.11 8.74 4.71
N PHE A 7 -10.44 8.88 4.72
CA PHE A 7 -11.31 8.22 3.74
C PHE A 7 -10.99 8.61 2.30
N GLN A 8 -10.64 9.87 2.01
CA GLN A 8 -10.24 10.27 0.66
C GLN A 8 -8.96 9.59 0.14
N GLU A 9 -8.12 9.04 1.03
CA GLU A 9 -6.89 8.31 0.66
C GLU A 9 -7.09 6.79 0.58
N LEU A 10 -8.27 6.28 0.97
CA LEU A 10 -8.58 4.85 1.00
C LEU A 10 -9.30 4.34 -0.25
N GLY A 11 -9.42 5.19 -1.27
CA GLY A 11 -10.06 4.85 -2.54
C GLY A 11 -11.57 5.08 -2.57
N PHE A 12 -12.12 5.88 -1.66
CA PHE A 12 -13.52 6.33 -1.78
C PHE A 12 -13.65 7.39 -2.87
N GLY A 13 -14.63 7.21 -3.75
CA GLY A 13 -14.96 8.19 -4.79
C GLY A 13 -15.76 9.40 -4.30
N PHE A 14 -16.46 9.27 -3.17
CA PHE A 14 -17.23 10.32 -2.50
C PHE A 14 -17.51 9.91 -1.04
N VAL A 15 -18.01 10.84 -0.22
CA VAL A 15 -18.41 10.57 1.18
C VAL A 15 -19.73 11.22 1.53
N GLU A 16 -20.52 10.55 2.38
CA GLU A 16 -21.70 11.15 3.03
C GLU A 16 -21.37 11.63 4.44
N ILE A 17 -21.83 12.83 4.80
CA ILE A 17 -21.78 13.39 6.15
C ILE A 17 -23.20 13.54 6.71
N GLY A 18 -23.34 13.35 8.01
CA GLY A 18 -24.61 13.50 8.70
C GLY A 18 -25.01 12.26 9.49
N PRO A 19 -26.28 12.18 9.94
CA PRO A 19 -27.36 13.13 9.64
C PRO A 19 -27.11 14.53 10.21
N ILE A 20 -27.39 15.57 9.44
CA ILE A 20 -27.22 16.98 9.78
C ILE A 20 -28.46 17.49 10.52
N VAL A 21 -28.21 18.22 11.61
CA VAL A 21 -29.24 18.92 12.40
C VAL A 21 -28.79 20.35 12.68
N LEU A 22 -29.74 21.26 12.91
CA LEU A 22 -29.42 22.65 13.21
C LEU A 22 -28.68 22.78 14.54
N ASN A 23 -29.23 22.16 15.59
CA ASN A 23 -28.75 22.24 16.96
C ASN A 23 -28.30 20.88 17.48
N GLU A 24 -27.42 20.89 18.48
CA GLU A 24 -26.92 19.66 19.09
C GLU A 24 -28.02 18.88 19.81
N PRO A 25 -28.24 17.59 19.47
CA PRO A 25 -29.24 16.77 20.14
C PRO A 25 -28.89 16.56 21.62
N LYS A 26 -29.90 16.62 22.50
CA LYS A 26 -29.75 16.42 23.95
C LYS A 26 -29.26 15.01 24.32
N ASN A 27 -29.75 14.00 23.60
CA ASN A 27 -29.40 12.59 23.81
C ASN A 27 -28.87 12.01 22.50
N GLN A 28 -27.70 11.37 22.57
CA GLN A 28 -27.10 10.67 21.45
C GLN A 28 -26.57 9.32 21.96
N ILE A 29 -26.82 8.27 21.19
CA ILE A 29 -26.44 6.91 21.56
C ILE A 29 -25.48 6.37 20.51
N LYS A 30 -24.29 5.98 20.97
CA LYS A 30 -23.26 5.37 20.13
C LYS A 30 -23.70 4.00 19.59
N PRO A 31 -23.23 3.61 18.39
CA PRO A 31 -23.40 2.25 17.92
C PRO A 31 -22.71 1.26 18.88
N ARG A 32 -23.28 0.06 18.99
CA ARG A 32 -22.72 -1.04 19.80
C ARG A 32 -22.32 -2.19 18.88
N ARG A 33 -21.32 -2.97 19.30
CA ARG A 33 -20.91 -4.18 18.60
C ARG A 33 -21.32 -5.40 19.41
N GLU A 34 -22.09 -6.29 18.81
CA GLU A 34 -22.56 -7.53 19.43
C GLU A 34 -22.51 -8.68 18.41
N ASN A 35 -21.89 -9.81 18.77
CA ASN A 35 -21.79 -11.01 17.93
C ASN A 35 -21.40 -10.73 16.45
N SER A 36 -20.36 -9.90 16.24
CA SER A 36 -19.87 -9.47 14.91
C SER A 36 -20.81 -8.57 14.09
N HIS A 37 -21.91 -8.11 14.69
CA HIS A 37 -22.82 -7.13 14.10
C HIS A 37 -22.67 -5.76 14.75
N ILE A 38 -22.98 -4.73 13.97
CA ILE A 38 -23.06 -3.36 14.45
C ILE A 38 -24.54 -3.03 14.63
N LEU A 39 -24.89 -2.68 15.87
CA LEU A 39 -26.21 -2.25 16.26
C LEU A 39 -26.21 -0.72 16.28
N PHE A 40 -27.00 -0.12 15.40
CA PHE A 40 -27.18 1.32 15.31
C PHE A 40 -28.41 1.73 16.11
N SER A 41 -28.32 2.82 16.87
CA SER A 41 -29.45 3.30 17.67
C SER A 41 -30.44 4.08 16.81
N ASN A 42 -31.72 4.02 17.15
CA ASN A 42 -32.75 4.94 16.63
C ASN A 42 -32.47 6.40 17.04
N HIS A 43 -31.64 6.62 18.08
CA HIS A 43 -31.12 7.92 18.51
C HIS A 43 -29.62 8.04 18.20
N GLN A 44 -29.24 7.77 16.94
CA GLN A 44 -27.86 7.84 16.47
C GLN A 44 -27.21 9.22 16.71
N GLU A 45 -25.89 9.24 16.73
CA GLU A 45 -25.12 10.49 16.76
C GLU A 45 -25.48 11.34 15.51
N LYS A 46 -25.78 12.62 15.74
CA LYS A 46 -26.11 13.57 14.67
C LYS A 46 -25.03 14.65 14.63
N VAL A 47 -24.87 15.28 13.47
CA VAL A 47 -23.84 16.29 13.25
C VAL A 47 -24.49 17.68 13.23
N PRO A 48 -24.21 18.55 14.23
CA PRO A 48 -24.73 19.91 14.24
C PRO A 48 -24.16 20.74 13.08
N LEU A 49 -24.98 21.61 12.48
CA LEU A 49 -24.62 22.46 11.34
C LEU A 49 -23.33 23.25 11.59
N LYS A 50 -23.22 23.89 12.76
CA LYS A 50 -22.04 24.67 13.16
C LYS A 50 -20.76 23.82 13.21
N LEU A 51 -20.87 22.56 13.62
CA LEU A 51 -19.75 21.63 13.63
C LEU A 51 -19.37 21.20 12.21
N ALA A 52 -20.36 20.90 11.38
CA ALA A 52 -20.15 20.52 9.97
C ALA A 52 -19.39 21.61 9.22
N ILE A 53 -19.87 22.85 9.25
CA ILE A 53 -19.21 24.00 8.61
C ILE A 53 -17.78 24.16 9.12
N LYS A 54 -17.58 24.19 10.44
CA LYS A 54 -16.25 24.31 11.05
C LYS A 54 -15.27 23.25 10.56
N LYS A 55 -15.73 22.02 10.32
CA LYS A 55 -14.90 20.92 9.83
C LYS A 55 -14.64 21.05 8.33
N LEU A 56 -15.67 21.32 7.53
CA LEU A 56 -15.55 21.47 6.07
C LEU A 56 -14.64 22.64 5.70
N THR A 57 -14.70 23.77 6.40
CA THR A 57 -13.81 24.92 6.15
C THR A 57 -12.33 24.62 6.49
N ARG A 58 -12.06 23.72 7.43
CA ARG A 58 -10.69 23.42 7.90
C ARG A 58 -10.02 22.29 7.14
N LEU A 59 -10.79 21.42 6.50
CA LEU A 59 -10.28 20.22 5.85
C LEU A 59 -10.12 20.48 4.36
N ASN A 60 -8.97 20.10 3.81
CA ASN A 60 -8.81 20.03 2.36
C ASN A 60 -9.41 18.70 1.88
N ILE A 61 -10.63 18.77 1.34
CA ILE A 61 -11.39 17.63 0.84
C ILE A 61 -11.32 17.64 -0.69
N ARG A 62 -10.88 16.52 -1.28
CA ARG A 62 -10.65 16.38 -2.74
C ARG A 62 -11.67 15.48 -3.45
N ILE A 63 -12.65 14.98 -2.70
CA ILE A 63 -13.70 14.10 -3.19
C ILE A 63 -15.07 14.74 -2.94
N PRO A 64 -16.09 14.43 -3.73
CA PRO A 64 -17.44 14.93 -3.49
C PRO A 64 -17.97 14.58 -2.09
N VAL A 65 -18.71 15.53 -1.50
CA VAL A 65 -19.30 15.45 -0.17
C VAL A 65 -20.81 15.58 -0.26
N PHE A 66 -21.52 14.56 0.21
CA PHE A 66 -22.97 14.54 0.29
C PHE A 66 -23.40 14.83 1.73
N ALA A 67 -24.42 15.67 1.92
CA ALA A 67 -24.98 15.95 3.25
C ALA A 67 -26.34 15.29 3.43
N LYS A 68 -26.41 14.30 4.33
CA LYS A 68 -27.67 13.70 4.75
C LYS A 68 -28.35 14.58 5.79
N ILE A 69 -29.56 15.07 5.51
CA ILE A 69 -30.36 15.86 6.45
C ILE A 69 -31.20 14.90 7.28
N ASP A 70 -31.27 15.14 8.59
CA ASP A 70 -32.04 14.29 9.49
C ASP A 70 -33.55 14.39 9.23
N ALA A 71 -34.26 13.25 9.30
CA ALA A 71 -35.69 13.17 9.01
C ALA A 71 -36.57 14.03 9.95
N GLN A 72 -36.07 14.43 11.13
CA GLN A 72 -36.81 15.25 12.10
C GLN A 72 -36.64 16.76 11.88
N VAL A 73 -35.79 17.17 10.93
CA VAL A 73 -35.56 18.57 10.59
C VAL A 73 -36.82 19.15 9.94
N LYS A 74 -37.31 20.24 10.51
CA LYS A 74 -38.49 20.98 10.02
C LYS A 74 -38.10 21.94 8.90
N ARG A 75 -39.09 22.39 8.13
CA ARG A 75 -38.91 23.35 7.02
C ARG A 75 -38.06 24.57 7.36
N ASN A 76 -38.34 25.24 8.48
CA ASN A 76 -37.59 26.42 8.91
C ASN A 76 -36.11 26.12 9.20
N GLU A 77 -35.78 24.92 9.69
CA GLU A 77 -34.42 24.49 9.93
C GLU A 77 -33.73 24.00 8.65
N TRP A 78 -34.50 23.38 7.75
CA TRP A 78 -34.04 22.90 6.45
C TRP A 78 -33.43 24.03 5.63
N ASP A 79 -34.14 25.14 5.48
CA ASP A 79 -33.68 26.26 4.65
C ASP A 79 -32.35 26.84 5.16
N ILE A 80 -32.20 26.93 6.50
CA ILE A 80 -30.96 27.36 7.15
C ILE A 80 -29.82 26.37 6.87
N ILE A 81 -30.08 25.06 7.04
CA ILE A 81 -29.07 24.02 6.82
C ILE A 81 -28.61 24.02 5.37
N VAL A 82 -29.54 24.02 4.42
CA VAL A 82 -29.23 24.02 2.98
C VAL A 82 -28.45 25.28 2.62
N GLN A 83 -28.96 26.46 2.95
CA GLN A 83 -28.31 27.73 2.63
C GLN A 83 -26.85 27.80 3.12
N HIS A 84 -26.57 27.32 4.34
CA HIS A 84 -25.23 27.38 4.91
C HIS A 84 -24.30 26.24 4.48
N LEU A 85 -24.83 25.09 4.03
CA LEU A 85 -24.01 23.97 3.57
C LEU A 85 -23.76 23.95 2.07
N THR A 86 -24.62 24.58 1.25
CA THR A 86 -24.46 24.65 -0.21
C THR A 86 -23.03 25.00 -0.66
N PRO A 87 -22.30 25.96 -0.04
CA PRO A 87 -20.93 26.26 -0.47
C PRO A 87 -19.89 25.15 -0.25
N PHE A 88 -20.24 24.08 0.48
CA PHE A 88 -19.31 23.07 0.97
C PHE A 88 -19.67 21.63 0.59
N VAL A 89 -20.83 21.39 -0.02
CA VAL A 89 -21.34 20.05 -0.32
C VAL A 89 -21.83 19.99 -1.76
N ASP A 90 -21.67 18.84 -2.40
CA ASP A 90 -22.02 18.62 -3.80
C ASP A 90 -23.47 18.16 -3.97
N ALA A 91 -24.06 17.57 -2.92
CA ALA A 91 -25.42 17.06 -2.93
C ALA A 91 -26.03 16.97 -1.53
N PHE A 92 -27.37 16.94 -1.48
CA PHE A 92 -28.14 16.70 -0.26
C PHE A 92 -28.93 15.40 -0.36
N VAL A 93 -29.03 14.68 0.75
CA VAL A 93 -29.84 13.45 0.87
C VAL A 93 -30.89 13.67 1.96
N GLY A 94 -32.14 13.34 1.68
CA GLY A 94 -33.27 13.54 2.60
C GLY A 94 -34.41 12.57 2.34
N THR A 95 -35.43 12.59 3.18
CA THR A 95 -36.62 11.73 3.02
C THR A 95 -37.57 12.27 1.94
N SER A 96 -38.47 11.42 1.42
CA SER A 96 -39.46 11.84 0.42
C SER A 96 -40.41 12.91 0.95
N GLU A 97 -40.76 12.81 2.23
CA GLU A 97 -41.65 13.69 2.98
C GLU A 97 -41.03 15.07 3.21
N GLN A 98 -39.70 15.19 3.16
CA GLN A 98 -38.99 16.46 3.25
C GLN A 98 -38.72 17.03 1.86
N ILE A 99 -38.08 16.26 0.97
CA ILE A 99 -37.54 16.80 -0.28
C ILE A 99 -38.65 17.28 -1.21
N ILE A 100 -39.72 16.51 -1.40
CA ILE A 100 -40.79 16.87 -2.34
C ILE A 100 -41.41 18.24 -1.97
N PRO A 101 -41.99 18.43 -0.77
CA PRO A 101 -42.60 19.72 -0.43
C PRO A 101 -41.57 20.85 -0.31
N TYR A 102 -40.36 20.56 0.19
CA TYR A 102 -39.40 21.62 0.50
C TYR A 102 -38.66 22.14 -0.74
N VAL A 103 -38.51 21.31 -1.77
CA VAL A 103 -37.90 21.73 -3.04
C VAL A 103 -38.91 22.46 -3.92
N GLU A 104 -40.18 22.01 -3.98
CA GLU A 104 -41.23 22.68 -4.77
C GLU A 104 -41.50 24.12 -4.31
N GLU A 105 -41.51 24.36 -2.98
CA GLU A 105 -41.80 25.67 -2.41
C GLU A 105 -40.53 26.53 -2.21
N SER A 106 -39.35 26.05 -2.61
CA SER A 106 -38.09 26.77 -2.40
C SER A 106 -37.95 27.97 -3.35
N LEU A 107 -37.79 29.16 -2.78
CA LEU A 107 -37.45 30.39 -3.52
C LEU A 107 -35.98 30.44 -3.97
N ILE A 108 -35.15 29.50 -3.51
CA ILE A 108 -33.73 29.41 -3.84
C ILE A 108 -33.61 28.58 -5.13
N CYS A 109 -33.01 29.16 -6.16
CA CYS A 109 -32.61 28.44 -7.37
C CYS A 109 -31.49 27.48 -6.98
N LEU A 110 -31.84 26.24 -6.65
CA LEU A 110 -30.90 25.25 -6.15
C LEU A 110 -30.24 24.58 -7.36
N GLU A 111 -29.03 25.05 -7.71
CA GLU A 111 -28.17 24.41 -8.74
C GLU A 111 -27.67 23.02 -8.33
N HIS A 112 -28.02 22.52 -7.14
CA HIS A 112 -27.48 21.30 -6.54
C HIS A 112 -28.50 20.16 -6.57
N SER A 113 -28.01 18.93 -6.79
CA SER A 113 -28.85 17.74 -6.86
C SER A 113 -29.29 17.28 -5.47
N PHE A 114 -30.60 17.16 -5.27
CA PHE A 114 -31.19 16.47 -4.13
C PHE A 114 -31.40 14.99 -4.46
N TYR A 115 -31.14 14.13 -3.50
CA TYR A 115 -31.40 12.69 -3.60
C TYR A 115 -32.40 12.27 -2.55
N VAL A 116 -33.42 11.54 -2.99
CA VAL A 116 -34.48 11.04 -2.09
C VAL A 116 -34.12 9.67 -1.57
N SER A 117 -34.00 9.55 -0.25
CA SER A 117 -33.71 8.31 0.46
C SER A 117 -34.99 7.53 0.72
N PHE A 118 -34.98 6.25 0.35
CA PHE A 118 -36.02 5.28 0.65
C PHE A 118 -35.46 4.08 1.40
N SER A 119 -36.17 3.65 2.44
CA SER A 119 -35.97 2.30 2.98
C SER A 119 -36.41 1.25 1.96
N ALA A 120 -35.88 0.03 2.08
CA ALA A 120 -36.27 -1.08 1.20
C ALA A 120 -37.79 -1.36 1.23
N ASP A 121 -38.45 -1.13 2.37
CA ASP A 121 -39.89 -1.35 2.54
C ASP A 121 -40.70 -0.25 1.84
N GLU A 122 -40.38 1.03 2.08
CA GLU A 122 -41.01 2.17 1.39
C GLU A 122 -40.83 2.08 -0.12
N MET A 123 -39.65 1.64 -0.56
CA MET A 123 -39.31 1.47 -1.95
C MET A 123 -40.09 0.32 -2.60
N ASN A 124 -40.63 -0.64 -1.85
CA ASN A 124 -41.56 -1.64 -2.38
C ASN A 124 -42.97 -1.09 -2.58
N GLU A 125 -43.41 -0.19 -1.69
CA GLU A 125 -44.75 0.42 -1.72
C GLU A 125 -44.84 1.54 -2.76
N LYS A 126 -43.86 2.43 -2.81
CA LYS A 126 -43.87 3.67 -3.62
C LYS A 126 -43.27 3.51 -5.03
N LYS A 127 -43.12 2.29 -5.54
CA LYS A 127 -42.46 2.04 -6.85
C LYS A 127 -43.07 2.82 -8.01
N SER A 128 -44.40 2.86 -8.06
CA SER A 128 -45.14 3.53 -9.14
C SER A 128 -45.06 5.05 -9.07
N GLU A 129 -44.72 5.61 -7.91
CA GLU A 129 -44.67 7.06 -7.66
C GLU A 129 -43.29 7.67 -8.00
N ILE A 130 -42.31 6.84 -8.37
CA ILE A 130 -40.97 7.32 -8.74
C ILE A 130 -40.99 8.09 -10.05
N GLY A 131 -41.91 7.75 -10.96
CA GLY A 131 -42.07 8.47 -12.21
C GLY A 131 -42.38 9.96 -12.02
N THR A 132 -43.11 10.34 -10.97
CA THR A 132 -43.43 11.75 -10.69
C THR A 132 -42.25 12.47 -10.03
N LEU A 133 -41.51 11.79 -9.16
CA LEU A 133 -40.28 12.31 -8.54
C LEU A 133 -39.24 12.78 -9.57
N ILE A 134 -39.12 12.07 -10.69
CA ILE A 134 -38.11 12.36 -11.73
C ILE A 134 -38.47 13.59 -12.58
N GLN A 135 -39.72 14.08 -12.51
CA GLN A 135 -40.13 15.28 -13.26
C GLN A 135 -39.55 16.57 -12.66
N HIS A 136 -39.12 16.54 -11.40
CA HIS A 136 -38.52 17.69 -10.75
C HIS A 136 -37.06 17.85 -11.17
N THR A 137 -36.73 19.01 -11.74
CA THR A 137 -35.39 19.31 -12.28
C THR A 137 -34.28 19.34 -11.22
N SER A 138 -34.63 19.53 -9.94
CA SER A 138 -33.67 19.60 -8.82
C SER A 138 -33.40 18.24 -8.15
N ILE A 139 -34.15 17.19 -8.50
CA ILE A 139 -33.94 15.83 -7.96
C ILE A 139 -32.99 15.08 -8.90
N GLY A 140 -31.78 14.79 -8.41
CA GLY A 140 -30.75 14.09 -9.17
C GLY A 140 -30.94 12.58 -9.24
N GLY A 141 -31.66 11.99 -8.28
CA GLY A 141 -31.92 10.56 -8.21
C GLY A 141 -32.42 10.09 -6.86
N ILE A 142 -32.26 8.80 -6.59
CA ILE A 142 -32.71 8.16 -5.35
C ILE A 142 -31.57 7.45 -4.62
N VAL A 143 -31.69 7.36 -3.30
CA VAL A 143 -30.87 6.49 -2.44
C VAL A 143 -31.74 5.36 -1.91
N ILE A 144 -31.32 4.11 -2.12
CA ILE A 144 -32.00 2.93 -1.59
C ILE A 144 -31.19 2.40 -0.41
N GLU A 145 -31.76 2.46 0.79
CA GLU A 145 -31.11 1.96 2.01
C GLU A 145 -31.24 0.44 2.14
N ALA A 146 -30.18 -0.21 2.61
CA ALA A 146 -30.16 -1.64 2.90
C ALA A 146 -31.30 -2.00 3.87
N PRO A 147 -31.98 -3.14 3.65
CA PRO A 147 -33.05 -3.57 4.54
C PRO A 147 -32.54 -3.76 5.98
N ARG A 148 -33.33 -3.30 6.94
CA ARG A 148 -32.98 -3.25 8.35
C ARG A 148 -33.86 -4.17 9.16
N ARG A 149 -33.30 -4.78 10.19
CA ARG A 149 -34.04 -5.46 11.26
C ARG A 149 -33.98 -4.61 12.51
N ILE A 150 -35.15 -4.29 13.07
CA ILE A 150 -35.29 -3.52 14.30
C ILE A 150 -35.29 -4.50 15.49
N GLU A 151 -34.49 -4.18 16.50
CA GLU A 151 -34.32 -4.92 17.75
C GLU A 151 -34.43 -3.91 18.91
N GLY A 152 -35.66 -3.63 19.34
CA GLY A 152 -35.94 -2.62 20.37
C GLY A 152 -35.57 -1.21 19.93
N SER A 153 -34.64 -0.56 20.64
CA SER A 153 -34.14 0.78 20.31
C SER A 153 -32.99 0.79 19.30
N TYR A 154 -32.60 -0.39 18.81
CA TYR A 154 -31.50 -0.57 17.87
C TYR A 154 -31.99 -1.19 16.57
N TRP A 155 -31.18 -1.06 15.52
CA TRP A 155 -31.37 -1.73 14.26
C TRP A 155 -30.04 -2.22 13.71
N ARG A 156 -30.12 -3.20 12.81
CA ARG A 156 -28.98 -3.76 12.09
C ARG A 156 -29.36 -4.09 10.66
N GLU A 157 -28.38 -4.17 9.78
CA GLU A 157 -28.59 -4.66 8.41
C GLU A 157 -28.93 -6.17 8.44
N VAL A 158 -29.84 -6.57 7.55
CA VAL A 158 -30.22 -7.98 7.38
C VAL A 158 -29.13 -8.77 6.67
N ALA A 159 -29.02 -10.07 6.94
CA ALA A 159 -27.93 -10.89 6.41
C ALA A 159 -27.91 -10.99 4.87
N ASN A 160 -29.08 -10.94 4.22
CA ASN A 160 -29.24 -10.98 2.77
C ASN A 160 -29.48 -9.59 2.16
N ALA A 161 -28.96 -8.53 2.79
CA ALA A 161 -29.19 -7.15 2.38
C ALA A 161 -28.78 -6.91 0.91
N ASN A 162 -27.64 -7.47 0.48
CA ASN A 162 -27.17 -7.33 -0.89
C ASN A 162 -28.17 -7.86 -1.93
N GLU A 163 -28.64 -9.10 -1.75
CA GLU A 163 -29.57 -9.74 -2.69
C GLU A 163 -30.90 -9.00 -2.77
N CYS A 164 -31.42 -8.55 -1.63
CA CYS A 164 -32.64 -7.75 -1.57
C CYS A 164 -32.47 -6.41 -2.30
N LEU A 165 -31.36 -5.71 -2.04
CA LEU A 165 -31.02 -4.46 -2.73
C LEU A 165 -30.87 -4.68 -4.24
N ALA A 166 -30.10 -5.69 -4.67
CA ALA A 166 -29.89 -5.98 -6.09
C ALA A 166 -31.21 -6.23 -6.83
N LYS A 167 -32.12 -7.01 -6.23
CA LYS A 167 -33.47 -7.22 -6.79
C LYS A 167 -34.25 -5.92 -6.92
N LEU A 168 -34.20 -5.08 -5.89
CA LEU A 168 -34.93 -3.82 -5.86
C LEU A 168 -34.38 -2.82 -6.88
N VAL A 169 -33.06 -2.62 -6.91
CA VAL A 169 -32.36 -1.79 -7.89
C VAL A 169 -32.71 -2.22 -9.32
N LYS A 170 -32.67 -3.52 -9.60
CA LYS A 170 -33.02 -4.05 -10.92
C LYS A 170 -34.47 -3.74 -11.29
N GLN A 171 -35.42 -3.98 -10.39
CA GLN A 171 -36.83 -3.67 -10.63
C GLN A 171 -37.06 -2.18 -10.92
N VAL A 172 -36.34 -1.28 -10.22
CA VAL A 172 -36.44 0.15 -10.47
C VAL A 172 -35.82 0.54 -11.80
N LYS A 173 -34.64 0.01 -12.15
CA LYS A 173 -34.00 0.28 -13.44
C LYS A 173 -34.77 -0.28 -14.63
N ASP A 174 -35.45 -1.41 -14.45
CA ASP A 174 -36.32 -1.99 -15.49
C ASP A 174 -37.49 -1.03 -15.83
N LEU A 175 -38.02 -0.31 -14.83
CA LEU A 175 -39.07 0.70 -15.02
C LEU A 175 -38.52 2.08 -15.43
N HIS A 176 -37.37 2.46 -14.88
CA HIS A 176 -36.75 3.78 -15.04
C HIS A 176 -35.25 3.66 -15.36
N PRO A 177 -34.87 3.30 -16.61
CA PRO A 177 -33.48 2.97 -16.95
C PRO A 177 -32.47 4.10 -16.75
N LYS A 178 -32.92 5.36 -16.88
CA LYS A 178 -32.08 6.56 -16.78
C LYS A 178 -32.00 7.15 -15.36
N LEU A 179 -32.80 6.64 -14.42
CA LEU A 179 -32.80 7.15 -13.05
C LEU A 179 -31.47 6.88 -12.38
N MET A 180 -30.81 7.88 -11.79
CA MET A 180 -29.63 7.64 -10.96
C MET A 180 -30.01 6.94 -9.65
N ILE A 181 -29.37 5.82 -9.36
CA ILE A 181 -29.59 5.04 -8.15
C ILE A 181 -28.30 4.91 -7.35
N ILE A 182 -28.36 5.34 -6.10
CA ILE A 182 -27.31 5.12 -5.10
C ILE A 182 -27.81 4.09 -4.09
N THR A 183 -27.00 3.09 -3.76
CA THR A 183 -27.35 2.15 -2.67
C THR A 183 -26.56 2.49 -1.41
N SER A 184 -27.19 2.35 -0.24
CA SER A 184 -26.53 2.55 1.06
C SER A 184 -26.55 1.27 1.88
N GLY A 185 -25.39 0.63 2.01
CA GLY A 185 -25.19 -0.63 2.73
C GLY A 185 -25.34 -1.89 1.86
N GLY A 186 -25.34 -3.06 2.52
CA GLY A 186 -25.41 -4.36 1.85
C GLY A 186 -24.19 -4.71 0.99
N VAL A 187 -23.00 -4.20 1.32
CA VAL A 187 -21.74 -4.51 0.62
C VAL A 187 -20.64 -4.81 1.64
N GLU A 188 -20.27 -6.09 1.76
CA GLU A 188 -19.13 -6.55 2.56
C GLU A 188 -17.98 -7.05 1.69
N THR A 189 -18.25 -7.39 0.43
CA THR A 189 -17.29 -8.00 -0.49
C THR A 189 -17.28 -7.30 -1.87
N PRO A 190 -16.16 -7.39 -2.62
CA PRO A 190 -16.13 -6.91 -4.00
C PRO A 190 -17.17 -7.55 -4.93
N GLU A 191 -17.50 -8.83 -4.72
CA GLU A 191 -18.51 -9.54 -5.53
C GLU A 191 -19.91 -8.96 -5.32
N GLU A 192 -20.28 -8.65 -4.08
CA GLU A 192 -21.54 -7.98 -3.73
C GLU A 192 -21.64 -6.57 -4.33
N ALA A 193 -20.53 -5.83 -4.37
CA ALA A 193 -20.48 -4.53 -5.05
C ALA A 193 -20.72 -4.68 -6.56
N CYS A 194 -20.08 -5.66 -7.20
CA CYS A 194 -20.30 -5.98 -8.61
C CYS A 194 -21.75 -6.40 -8.88
N ALA A 195 -22.38 -7.15 -7.97
CA ALA A 195 -23.78 -7.55 -8.11
C ALA A 195 -24.73 -6.34 -8.14
N LEU A 196 -24.51 -5.34 -7.29
CA LEU A 196 -25.30 -4.10 -7.29
C LEU A 196 -25.07 -3.26 -8.55
N VAL A 197 -23.81 -3.10 -8.97
CA VAL A 197 -23.49 -2.40 -10.23
C VAL A 197 -24.11 -3.14 -11.43
N GLY A 198 -24.06 -4.48 -11.44
CA GLY A 198 -24.69 -5.31 -12.46
C GLY A 198 -26.22 -5.26 -12.46
N ALA A 199 -26.84 -5.02 -11.30
CA ALA A 199 -28.27 -4.73 -11.18
C ALA A 199 -28.65 -3.31 -11.65
N GLY A 200 -27.65 -2.43 -11.80
CA GLY A 200 -27.80 -1.08 -12.33
C GLY A 200 -27.55 0.04 -11.32
N ALA A 201 -27.03 -0.23 -10.12
CA ALA A 201 -26.65 0.85 -9.20
C ALA A 201 -25.52 1.69 -9.81
N ASP A 202 -25.65 3.02 -9.75
CA ASP A 202 -24.68 3.97 -10.30
C ASP A 202 -23.58 4.29 -9.29
N LEU A 203 -23.94 4.39 -8.00
CA LEU A 203 -23.02 4.64 -6.89
C LEU A 203 -23.36 3.74 -5.69
N LEU A 204 -22.34 3.44 -4.88
CA LEU A 204 -22.46 2.59 -3.70
C LEU A 204 -21.89 3.33 -2.48
N MET A 205 -22.66 3.39 -1.39
CA MET A 205 -22.19 3.82 -0.07
C MET A 205 -21.96 2.60 0.81
N LEU A 206 -20.78 2.54 1.43
CA LEU A 206 -20.40 1.44 2.32
C LEU A 206 -20.70 1.80 3.78
N THR A 207 -21.29 0.85 4.52
CA THR A 207 -21.73 1.02 5.91
C THR A 207 -21.08 -0.02 6.82
N ASP A 208 -21.82 -1.02 7.31
CA ASP A 208 -21.35 -2.03 8.26
C ASP A 208 -20.28 -2.95 7.63
N GLY A 209 -20.42 -3.27 6.34
CA GLY A 209 -19.50 -4.11 5.60
C GLY A 209 -18.10 -3.55 5.47
N TYR A 210 -17.96 -2.22 5.41
CA TYR A 210 -16.64 -1.56 5.47
C TYR A 210 -15.92 -1.82 6.79
N VAL A 211 -16.64 -1.79 7.91
CA VAL A 211 -16.05 -2.06 9.23
C VAL A 211 -15.63 -3.53 9.36
N LYS A 212 -16.41 -4.46 8.79
CA LYS A 212 -16.10 -5.89 8.80
C LYS A 212 -14.94 -6.25 7.88
N ALA A 213 -14.94 -5.75 6.65
CA ALA A 213 -13.93 -6.06 5.63
C ALA A 213 -12.65 -5.22 5.77
N GLY A 214 -12.72 -4.09 6.46
CA GLY A 214 -11.60 -3.20 6.73
C GLY A 214 -11.30 -2.19 5.61
N PRO A 215 -10.27 -1.35 5.82
CA PRO A 215 -10.01 -0.16 5.01
C PRO A 215 -9.62 -0.45 3.56
N GLY A 216 -9.26 -1.69 3.22
CA GLY A 216 -8.93 -2.11 1.86
C GLY A 216 -10.14 -2.41 0.96
N LEU A 217 -11.37 -2.41 1.50
CA LEU A 217 -12.57 -2.75 0.74
C LEU A 217 -12.81 -1.85 -0.48
N PRO A 218 -12.74 -0.50 -0.40
CA PRO A 218 -12.96 0.36 -1.58
C PRO A 218 -11.98 0.06 -2.71
N LYS A 219 -10.69 -0.07 -2.39
CA LYS A 219 -9.65 -0.49 -3.34
C LYS A 219 -10.00 -1.82 -4.01
N ARG A 220 -10.38 -2.84 -3.24
CA ARG A 220 -10.71 -4.17 -3.78
C ARG A 220 -11.96 -4.14 -4.69
N ILE A 221 -12.97 -3.35 -4.33
CA ILE A 221 -14.16 -3.12 -5.17
C ILE A 221 -13.74 -2.52 -6.52
N HIS A 222 -12.92 -1.45 -6.51
CA HIS A 222 -12.45 -0.84 -7.74
C HIS A 222 -11.60 -1.78 -8.60
N GLU A 223 -10.69 -2.55 -7.99
CA GLU A 223 -9.88 -3.54 -8.71
C GLU A 223 -10.74 -4.65 -9.35
N ARG A 224 -11.81 -5.08 -8.68
CA ARG A 224 -12.78 -6.07 -9.19
C ARG A 224 -13.63 -5.52 -10.33
N LEU A 225 -14.15 -4.29 -10.20
CA LEU A 225 -14.92 -3.62 -11.24
C LEU A 225 -14.07 -3.31 -12.48
N LEU A 226 -12.78 -3.00 -12.29
CA LEU A 226 -11.84 -2.82 -13.40
C LEU A 226 -11.56 -4.14 -14.11
N TYR A 227 -11.38 -5.25 -13.38
CA TYR A 227 -11.11 -6.57 -13.96
C TYR A 227 -12.14 -6.96 -15.02
N GLU A 228 -13.43 -6.71 -14.75
CA GLU A 228 -14.53 -6.96 -15.70
C GLU A 228 -14.45 -6.10 -16.98
N LYS A 229 -13.70 -4.99 -16.95
CA LYS A 229 -13.57 -4.02 -18.05
C LYS A 229 -12.23 -4.12 -18.80
N VAL A 230 -11.22 -4.82 -18.27
CA VAL A 230 -9.84 -4.73 -18.80
C VAL A 230 -9.76 -5.32 -20.21
N GLN A 231 -9.31 -4.48 -21.14
CA GLN A 231 -8.86 -4.86 -22.48
C GLN A 231 -7.36 -5.19 -22.44
N PRO A 232 -6.87 -6.12 -23.29
CA PRO A 232 -5.46 -6.47 -23.33
C PRO A 232 -4.58 -5.27 -23.73
N ILE A 233 -3.45 -5.12 -23.04
CA ILE A 233 -2.47 -4.04 -23.29
C ILE A 233 -1.76 -4.28 -24.63
N LYS A 234 -1.77 -3.28 -25.52
CA LYS A 234 -1.00 -3.31 -26.78
C LYS A 234 0.41 -2.75 -26.56
N ASN A 235 1.43 -3.55 -26.92
CA ASN A 235 2.85 -3.21 -27.07
C ASN A 235 3.54 -2.47 -25.89
N PRO A 236 3.79 -3.16 -24.77
CA PRO A 236 4.60 -2.60 -23.70
C PRO A 236 6.11 -2.65 -24.01
N ASN A 237 6.80 -1.54 -23.80
CA ASN A 237 8.26 -1.49 -23.73
C ASN A 237 8.70 -1.71 -22.28
N TRP A 238 9.53 -2.72 -22.04
CA TRP A 238 10.04 -3.11 -20.71
C TRP A 238 11.51 -3.57 -20.75
N TYR A 239 12.15 -3.46 -21.93
CA TYR A 239 13.45 -4.05 -22.22
C TYR A 239 14.57 -3.34 -21.44
N TRP A 240 14.49 -2.01 -21.30
CA TRP A 240 15.51 -1.26 -20.56
C TRP A 240 15.42 -1.52 -19.07
N SER A 241 14.21 -1.62 -18.53
CA SER A 241 13.99 -1.97 -17.12
C SER A 241 14.44 -3.40 -16.82
N PHE A 242 14.22 -4.34 -17.75
CA PHE A 242 14.76 -5.69 -17.64
C PHE A 242 16.29 -5.71 -17.72
N LEU A 243 16.88 -5.00 -18.68
CA LEU A 243 18.33 -4.90 -18.85
C LEU A 243 19.00 -4.27 -17.62
N PHE A 244 18.36 -3.29 -16.98
CA PHE A 244 18.82 -2.73 -15.71
C PHE A 244 18.89 -3.82 -14.63
N GLY A 245 17.80 -4.55 -14.40
CA GLY A 245 17.79 -5.65 -13.41
C GLY A 245 18.80 -6.75 -13.74
N LEU A 246 18.97 -7.08 -15.02
CA LEU A 246 19.99 -8.03 -15.48
C LEU A 246 21.41 -7.53 -15.22
N SER A 247 21.67 -6.23 -15.42
CA SER A 247 22.98 -5.63 -15.16
C SER A 247 23.33 -5.67 -13.68
N ILE A 248 22.35 -5.39 -12.79
CA ILE A 248 22.52 -5.56 -11.34
C ILE A 248 22.82 -7.02 -10.98
N LEU A 249 22.09 -7.97 -11.56
CA LEU A 249 22.29 -9.40 -11.31
C LEU A 249 23.70 -9.86 -11.73
N VAL A 250 24.12 -9.52 -12.94
CA VAL A 250 25.47 -9.85 -13.45
C VAL A 250 26.55 -9.18 -12.61
N GLY A 251 26.36 -7.90 -12.24
CA GLY A 251 27.26 -7.18 -11.34
C GLY A 251 27.39 -7.88 -9.98
N GLY A 252 26.28 -8.34 -9.41
CA GLY A 252 26.27 -9.11 -8.16
C GLY A 252 27.00 -10.45 -8.27
N ILE A 253 26.86 -11.16 -9.40
CA ILE A 253 27.59 -12.42 -9.64
C ILE A 253 29.10 -12.15 -9.76
N ILE A 254 29.51 -11.11 -10.48
CA ILE A 254 30.92 -10.70 -10.60
C ILE A 254 31.47 -10.31 -9.23
N ALA A 255 30.73 -9.51 -8.46
CA ALA A 255 31.12 -9.13 -7.10
C ALA A 255 31.26 -10.36 -6.19
N LEU A 256 30.36 -11.34 -6.29
CA LEU A 256 30.45 -12.58 -5.52
C LEU A 256 31.70 -13.38 -5.89
N TYR A 257 31.99 -13.52 -7.19
CA TYR A 257 33.18 -14.19 -7.67
C TYR A 257 34.47 -13.52 -7.15
N ILE A 258 34.53 -12.19 -7.20
CA ILE A 258 35.66 -11.42 -6.67
C ILE A 258 35.78 -11.62 -5.16
N ALA A 259 34.67 -11.56 -4.41
CA ALA A 259 34.67 -11.71 -2.96
C ALA A 259 35.17 -13.10 -2.49
N PHE A 260 34.97 -14.15 -3.30
CA PHE A 260 35.51 -15.49 -3.05
C PHE A 260 36.97 -15.67 -3.46
N THR A 261 37.44 -14.97 -4.49
CA THR A 261 38.78 -15.18 -5.07
C THR A 261 39.78 -14.15 -4.57
N SER A 262 39.48 -12.88 -4.81
CA SER A 262 40.33 -11.73 -4.56
C SER A 262 39.68 -10.85 -3.50
N ILE A 263 39.79 -11.29 -2.24
CA ILE A 263 39.24 -10.58 -1.05
C ILE A 263 39.73 -9.12 -1.00
N VAL A 264 40.99 -8.87 -1.39
CA VAL A 264 41.63 -7.55 -1.44
C VAL A 264 42.16 -7.37 -2.86
N LEU A 265 41.78 -6.27 -3.51
CA LEU A 265 42.19 -5.95 -4.89
C LEU A 265 43.50 -5.14 -4.90
N PRO A 266 44.24 -5.10 -6.03
CA PRO A 266 45.53 -4.40 -6.07
C PRO A 266 45.45 -2.92 -5.69
N TYR A 267 44.34 -2.24 -6.01
CA TYR A 267 44.14 -0.85 -5.59
C TYR A 267 43.79 -0.73 -4.10
N ASP A 268 43.14 -1.74 -3.50
CA ASP A 268 42.93 -1.83 -2.05
C ASP A 268 44.29 -1.90 -1.33
N GLU A 269 45.21 -2.76 -1.78
CA GLU A 269 46.56 -2.88 -1.21
C GLU A 269 47.32 -1.56 -1.32
N SER A 270 47.22 -0.89 -2.48
CA SER A 270 47.85 0.42 -2.70
C SER A 270 47.31 1.51 -1.76
N PHE A 271 46.03 1.44 -1.42
CA PHE A 271 45.38 2.39 -0.51
C PHE A 271 45.72 2.10 0.95
N ILE A 272 45.68 0.83 1.37
CA ILE A 272 46.01 0.42 2.74
C ILE A 272 47.51 0.59 3.01
N GLY A 273 48.36 0.45 1.99
CA GLY A 273 49.82 0.43 2.11
C GLY A 273 50.37 -0.91 2.61
N LEU A 274 49.56 -1.97 2.61
CA LEU A 274 49.91 -3.32 3.04
C LEU A 274 49.45 -4.32 1.99
N SER A 275 50.26 -5.35 1.74
CA SER A 275 49.83 -6.46 0.90
C SER A 275 48.86 -7.38 1.66
N LYS A 276 48.09 -8.17 0.93
CA LYS A 276 47.25 -9.24 1.50
C LYS A 276 48.06 -10.21 2.36
N ALA A 277 49.30 -10.50 1.97
CA ALA A 277 50.20 -11.38 2.73
C ALA A 277 50.58 -10.75 4.09
N ASP A 278 50.82 -9.44 4.12
CA ASP A 278 51.13 -8.71 5.36
C ASP A 278 49.92 -8.72 6.31
N ILE A 279 48.72 -8.43 5.79
CA ILE A 279 47.48 -8.46 6.58
C ILE A 279 47.23 -9.87 7.14
N PHE A 280 47.48 -10.91 6.33
CA PHE A 280 47.33 -12.30 6.75
C PHE A 280 48.28 -12.67 7.91
N GLN A 281 49.53 -12.19 7.87
CA GLN A 281 50.50 -12.41 8.96
C GLN A 281 50.13 -11.65 10.23
N ILE A 282 49.56 -10.45 10.10
CA ILE A 282 49.14 -9.63 11.25
C ILE A 282 47.92 -10.25 11.92
N ASN A 283 46.84 -10.46 11.16
CA ASN A 283 45.64 -11.11 11.65
C ASN A 283 44.78 -11.61 10.46
N PRO A 284 44.68 -12.92 10.23
CA PRO A 284 43.90 -13.47 9.11
C PRO A 284 42.40 -13.17 9.23
N LEU A 285 41.90 -12.90 10.44
CA LEU A 285 40.49 -12.59 10.67
C LEU A 285 40.06 -11.25 10.06
N ILE A 286 40.99 -10.33 9.79
CA ILE A 286 40.70 -9.08 9.07
C ILE A 286 40.25 -9.39 7.64
N LEU A 287 40.94 -10.32 6.95
CA LEU A 287 40.57 -10.72 5.59
C LEU A 287 39.24 -11.47 5.58
N SER A 288 39.02 -12.36 6.55
CA SER A 288 37.72 -13.04 6.73
C SER A 288 36.60 -12.03 6.98
N PHE A 289 36.87 -10.99 7.79
CA PHE A 289 35.95 -9.91 8.05
C PHE A 289 35.67 -9.09 6.77
N MET A 290 36.66 -8.68 5.99
CA MET A 290 36.36 -7.96 4.74
C MET A 290 35.58 -8.83 3.74
N SER A 291 35.91 -10.12 3.65
CA SER A 291 35.21 -11.06 2.78
C SER A 291 33.73 -11.22 3.15
N HIS A 292 33.38 -11.22 4.44
CA HIS A 292 31.99 -11.41 4.87
C HIS A 292 31.08 -10.27 4.41
N ASP A 293 31.50 -9.02 4.56
CA ASP A 293 30.75 -7.83 4.12
C ASP A 293 30.59 -7.84 2.58
N ARG A 294 31.66 -8.16 1.85
CA ARG A 294 31.66 -8.22 0.38
C ARG A 294 30.76 -9.34 -0.17
N ILE A 295 30.78 -10.53 0.44
CA ILE A 295 29.88 -11.64 0.06
C ILE A 295 28.42 -11.28 0.38
N ALA A 296 28.15 -10.67 1.53
CA ALA A 296 26.80 -10.23 1.90
C ALA A 296 26.25 -9.15 0.95
N LEU A 297 27.08 -8.17 0.58
CA LEU A 297 26.76 -7.18 -0.46
C LEU A 297 26.43 -7.86 -1.79
N ALA A 298 27.27 -8.78 -2.25
CA ALA A 298 27.06 -9.47 -3.52
C ALA A 298 25.75 -10.28 -3.53
N GLY A 299 25.44 -10.99 -2.45
CA GLY A 299 24.16 -11.69 -2.29
C GLY A 299 22.96 -10.74 -2.33
N THR A 300 23.09 -9.54 -1.73
CA THR A 300 22.08 -8.48 -1.77
C THR A 300 21.90 -7.92 -3.19
N MET A 301 22.98 -7.74 -3.95
CA MET A 301 22.91 -7.32 -5.35
C MET A 301 22.22 -8.37 -6.23
N ILE A 302 22.55 -9.66 -6.07
CA ILE A 302 21.89 -10.75 -6.81
C ILE A 302 20.39 -10.77 -6.49
N SER A 303 20.03 -10.64 -5.20
CA SER A 303 18.65 -10.52 -4.74
C SER A 303 17.93 -9.34 -5.42
N GLY A 304 18.51 -8.14 -5.36
CA GLY A 304 17.97 -6.94 -6.00
C GLY A 304 17.80 -7.10 -7.51
N GLY A 305 18.76 -7.71 -8.20
CA GLY A 305 18.70 -8.00 -9.63
C GLY A 305 17.50 -8.86 -10.00
N ILE A 306 17.23 -9.94 -9.22
CA ILE A 306 16.04 -10.78 -9.39
C ILE A 306 14.76 -9.95 -9.20
N LEU A 307 14.67 -9.16 -8.13
CA LEU A 307 13.50 -8.31 -7.86
C LEU A 307 13.24 -7.31 -8.99
N TYR A 308 14.28 -6.61 -9.48
CA TYR A 308 14.18 -5.68 -10.60
C TYR A 308 13.71 -6.37 -11.88
N ILE A 309 14.29 -7.53 -12.21
CA ILE A 309 13.88 -8.33 -13.37
C ILE A 309 12.39 -8.68 -13.30
N GLN A 310 11.93 -9.12 -12.14
CA GLN A 310 10.55 -9.55 -11.95
C GLN A 310 9.57 -8.37 -12.02
N LEU A 311 9.91 -7.23 -11.40
CA LEU A 311 9.13 -6.00 -11.53
C LEU A 311 9.06 -5.51 -12.97
N ALA A 312 10.15 -5.62 -13.74
CA ALA A 312 10.15 -5.27 -15.15
C ALA A 312 9.24 -6.19 -15.97
N ARG A 313 9.36 -7.51 -15.78
CA ARG A 313 8.63 -8.55 -16.53
C ARG A 313 7.14 -8.60 -16.23
N HIS A 314 6.74 -8.41 -14.98
CA HIS A 314 5.36 -8.62 -14.54
C HIS A 314 4.64 -7.33 -14.13
N GLY A 315 5.38 -6.28 -13.75
CA GLY A 315 4.79 -4.99 -13.39
C GLY A 315 4.83 -4.00 -14.55
N ILE A 316 6.02 -3.54 -14.91
CA ILE A 316 6.24 -2.50 -15.96
C ILE A 316 5.68 -2.97 -17.30
N LYS A 317 5.98 -4.21 -17.70
CA LYS A 317 5.42 -4.82 -18.93
C LYS A 317 3.88 -4.81 -18.96
N TYR A 318 3.22 -4.96 -17.81
CA TYR A 318 1.76 -4.95 -17.72
C TYR A 318 1.21 -3.59 -17.30
N ASN A 319 1.95 -2.52 -17.62
CA ASN A 319 1.55 -1.13 -17.41
C ASN A 319 1.22 -0.78 -15.94
N MET A 320 1.78 -1.48 -14.95
CA MET A 320 1.44 -1.24 -13.55
C MET A 320 2.21 -0.04 -12.97
N HIS A 321 1.49 1.06 -12.69
CA HIS A 321 2.08 2.30 -12.19
C HIS A 321 2.86 2.11 -10.87
N TRP A 322 2.31 1.32 -9.93
CA TRP A 322 2.96 1.08 -8.65
C TRP A 322 4.29 0.34 -8.80
N ALA A 323 4.40 -0.57 -9.78
CA ALA A 323 5.61 -1.34 -10.01
C ALA A 323 6.73 -0.44 -10.55
N ARG A 324 6.38 0.55 -11.38
CA ARG A 324 7.30 1.61 -11.79
C ARG A 324 7.82 2.41 -10.59
N ILE A 325 6.92 2.82 -9.69
CA ILE A 325 7.32 3.59 -8.50
C ILE A 325 8.29 2.74 -7.67
N ALA A 326 7.92 1.49 -7.38
CA ALA A 326 8.77 0.58 -6.61
C ALA A 326 10.17 0.42 -7.23
N PHE A 327 10.22 0.19 -8.55
CA PHE A 327 11.45 0.04 -9.31
C PHE A 327 12.33 1.29 -9.23
N HIS A 328 11.82 2.46 -9.63
CA HIS A 328 12.66 3.66 -9.71
C HIS A 328 12.98 4.25 -8.35
N SER A 329 12.09 4.20 -7.37
CA SER A 329 12.39 4.68 -6.02
C SER A 329 13.55 3.89 -5.40
N ALA A 330 13.54 2.57 -5.51
CA ALA A 330 14.66 1.76 -5.03
C ALA A 330 15.96 2.00 -5.82
N ALA A 331 15.87 2.15 -7.15
CA ALA A 331 17.03 2.39 -7.99
C ALA A 331 17.68 3.75 -7.70
N ILE A 332 16.87 4.81 -7.55
CA ILE A 332 17.35 6.15 -7.17
C ILE A 332 18.06 6.09 -5.82
N VAL A 333 17.47 5.43 -4.82
CA VAL A 333 18.09 5.30 -3.50
C VAL A 333 19.41 4.52 -3.58
N GLY A 334 19.48 3.47 -4.40
CA GLY A 334 20.73 2.78 -4.71
C GLY A 334 21.78 3.72 -5.33
N PHE A 335 21.39 4.55 -6.30
CA PHE A 335 22.25 5.58 -6.90
C PHE A 335 22.61 6.74 -5.95
N LEU A 336 21.93 6.92 -4.84
CA LEU A 336 22.34 7.87 -3.81
C LEU A 336 23.35 7.27 -2.82
N GLY A 337 23.50 5.94 -2.81
CA GLY A 337 24.44 5.23 -1.95
C GLY A 337 25.90 5.66 -2.13
N ILE A 338 26.30 6.11 -3.33
CA ILE A 338 27.68 6.58 -3.61
C ILE A 338 28.13 7.72 -2.70
N PHE A 339 27.20 8.59 -2.32
CA PHE A 339 27.51 9.73 -1.46
C PHE A 339 27.89 9.31 -0.04
N LEU A 340 27.52 8.10 0.40
CA LEU A 340 27.87 7.61 1.73
C LEU A 340 29.36 7.26 1.84
N PHE A 341 30.06 7.01 0.73
CA PHE A 341 31.45 6.55 0.79
C PHE A 341 32.48 7.45 0.09
N ILE A 342 32.07 8.45 -0.68
CA ILE A 342 32.96 9.52 -1.17
C ILE A 342 33.71 10.22 -0.01
N GLY A 343 33.12 10.28 1.19
CA GLY A 343 33.70 10.93 2.36
C GLY A 343 34.84 10.17 3.05
N PHE A 344 35.10 8.89 2.72
CA PHE A 344 36.13 8.08 3.39
C PHE A 344 37.53 8.23 2.79
N GLY A 345 37.69 9.01 1.71
CA GLY A 345 38.98 9.16 1.02
C GLY A 345 39.40 7.95 0.19
N TYR A 346 38.53 6.93 0.09
CA TYR A 346 38.71 5.73 -0.72
C TYR A 346 37.72 5.72 -1.89
N PHE A 347 38.21 5.48 -3.10
CA PHE A 347 37.38 5.36 -4.29
C PHE A 347 37.52 3.97 -4.90
N ASP A 348 36.43 3.20 -4.85
CA ASP A 348 36.36 1.90 -5.49
C ASP A 348 36.14 2.05 -7.00
N TRP A 349 37.21 1.81 -7.76
CA TRP A 349 37.19 1.91 -9.22
C TRP A 349 36.26 0.91 -9.91
N LEU A 350 36.12 -0.30 -9.36
CA LEU A 350 35.23 -1.31 -9.93
C LEU A 350 33.78 -0.89 -9.76
N HIS A 351 33.42 -0.39 -8.58
CA HIS A 351 32.10 0.17 -8.34
C HIS A 351 31.84 1.41 -9.21
N GLY A 352 32.81 2.32 -9.33
CA GLY A 352 32.70 3.49 -10.22
C GLY A 352 32.46 3.10 -11.69
N LEU A 353 33.17 2.09 -12.18
CA LEU A 353 32.98 1.55 -13.53
C LEU A 353 31.60 0.91 -13.71
N PHE A 354 31.15 0.13 -12.72
CA PHE A 354 29.82 -0.46 -12.72
C PHE A 354 28.72 0.61 -12.85
N TRP A 355 28.87 1.72 -12.12
CA TRP A 355 27.93 2.85 -12.20
C TRP A 355 27.96 3.54 -13.54
N LEU A 356 29.14 3.73 -14.13
CA LEU A 356 29.30 4.35 -15.45
C LEU A 356 28.54 3.56 -16.53
N PHE A 357 28.54 2.22 -16.46
CA PHE A 357 27.77 1.37 -17.36
C PHE A 357 26.27 1.33 -17.03
N LEU A 358 25.92 1.33 -15.74
CA LEU A 358 24.53 1.18 -15.31
C LEU A 358 23.71 2.46 -15.52
N LEU A 359 24.33 3.64 -15.38
CA LEU A 359 23.64 4.93 -15.44
C LEU A 359 22.93 5.20 -16.80
N PRO A 360 23.56 4.97 -17.98
CA PRO A 360 22.86 5.08 -19.26
C PRO A 360 21.68 4.13 -19.39
N ILE A 361 21.82 2.87 -18.95
CA ILE A 361 20.76 1.86 -18.97
C ILE A 361 19.59 2.32 -18.09
N TYR A 362 19.89 2.82 -16.90
CA TYR A 362 18.89 3.36 -15.98
C TYR A 362 18.17 4.57 -16.57
N TYR A 363 18.88 5.49 -17.22
CA TYR A 363 18.27 6.66 -17.87
C TYR A 363 17.23 6.25 -18.91
N PHE A 364 17.54 5.26 -19.76
CA PHE A 364 16.57 4.74 -20.73
C PHE A 364 15.41 4.00 -20.05
N SER A 365 15.66 3.23 -18.99
CA SER A 365 14.61 2.60 -18.17
C SER A 365 13.68 3.65 -17.54
N PHE A 366 14.20 4.76 -17.03
CA PHE A 366 13.40 5.85 -16.47
C PHE A 366 12.52 6.52 -17.53
N ARG A 367 13.03 6.70 -18.76
CA ARG A 367 12.23 7.21 -19.89
C ARG A 367 11.15 6.22 -20.32
N GLU A 368 11.45 4.93 -20.35
CA GLU A 368 10.50 3.85 -20.61
C GLU A 368 9.35 3.88 -19.58
N GLY A 369 9.68 4.01 -18.30
CA GLY A 369 8.72 4.05 -17.20
C GLY A 369 7.72 5.22 -17.27
N LYS A 370 8.04 6.37 -17.89
CA LYS A 370 7.12 7.52 -17.93
C LYS A 370 5.74 7.20 -18.54
N ARG A 371 5.68 6.21 -19.45
CA ARG A 371 4.44 5.77 -20.11
C ARG A 371 3.59 4.84 -19.25
N VAL A 372 4.12 4.36 -18.13
CA VAL A 372 3.47 3.38 -17.26
C VAL A 372 2.50 4.07 -16.29
N THR A 373 1.20 4.03 -16.61
CA THR A 373 0.14 4.74 -15.87
C THR A 373 -1.06 3.87 -15.52
N GLY A 374 -1.01 2.58 -15.85
CA GLY A 374 -2.11 1.66 -15.61
C GLY A 374 -2.36 1.39 -14.13
N THR A 375 -3.63 1.18 -13.82
CA THR A 375 -4.14 0.76 -12.51
C THR A 375 -4.26 -0.75 -12.50
N PRO A 376 -3.88 -1.43 -11.40
CA PRO A 376 -4.05 -2.86 -11.30
C PRO A 376 -5.53 -3.26 -11.24
N SER A 377 -5.82 -4.51 -11.59
CA SER A 377 -7.13 -5.13 -11.48
C SER A 377 -6.99 -6.49 -10.78
N SER A 378 -8.08 -7.02 -10.24
CA SER A 378 -8.06 -8.31 -9.54
C SER A 378 -9.38 -9.04 -9.69
N ILE A 379 -9.32 -10.37 -9.82
CA ILE A 379 -10.50 -11.24 -9.77
C ILE A 379 -11.07 -11.37 -8.34
N HIS A 380 -10.34 -10.91 -7.33
CA HIS A 380 -10.64 -11.14 -5.92
C HIS A 380 -12.03 -10.65 -5.50
N GLY A 381 -12.90 -11.60 -5.17
CA GLY A 381 -14.32 -11.34 -4.94
C GLY A 381 -14.79 -11.43 -3.49
N LYS A 382 -14.14 -12.25 -2.64
CA LYS A 382 -14.71 -12.71 -1.35
C LYS A 382 -13.81 -12.41 -0.17
N ASN A 383 -14.37 -12.46 1.05
CA ASN A 383 -13.61 -12.34 2.30
C ASN A 383 -13.33 -13.73 2.90
N ASP A 384 -12.73 -14.63 2.12
CA ASP A 384 -12.48 -16.01 2.56
C ASP A 384 -11.24 -16.14 3.48
N LYS A 385 -11.04 -17.34 4.02
CA LYS A 385 -9.90 -17.64 4.90
C LYS A 385 -8.56 -17.50 4.19
N GLU A 386 -8.53 -17.76 2.88
CA GLU A 386 -7.30 -17.64 2.08
C GLU A 386 -6.87 -16.17 2.00
N TRP A 387 -7.80 -15.26 1.74
CA TRP A 387 -7.55 -13.82 1.83
C TRP A 387 -7.03 -13.42 3.21
N GLN A 388 -7.63 -13.91 4.29
CA GLN A 388 -7.17 -13.61 5.65
C GLN A 388 -5.74 -14.10 5.90
N TYR A 389 -5.38 -15.32 5.48
CA TYR A 389 -3.99 -15.79 5.54
C TYR A 389 -3.07 -14.94 4.65
N GLY A 390 -3.55 -14.54 3.48
CA GLY A 390 -2.88 -13.60 2.59
C GLY A 390 -2.53 -12.28 3.28
N LEU A 391 -3.43 -11.71 4.10
CA LEU A 391 -3.17 -10.50 4.88
C LEU A 391 -2.07 -10.69 5.92
N TYR A 392 -2.08 -11.81 6.65
CA TYR A 392 -1.01 -12.11 7.60
C TYR A 392 0.32 -12.33 6.89
N GLY A 393 0.33 -13.03 5.76
CA GLY A 393 1.52 -13.20 4.92
C GLY A 393 2.04 -11.84 4.41
N GLN A 394 1.14 -10.97 3.94
CA GLN A 394 1.46 -9.61 3.52
C GLN A 394 2.08 -8.81 4.67
N LEU A 395 1.50 -8.88 5.88
CA LEU A 395 2.04 -8.21 7.06
C LEU A 395 3.46 -8.68 7.37
N MET A 396 3.74 -9.98 7.33
CA MET A 396 5.09 -10.51 7.56
C MET A 396 6.09 -9.93 6.56
N PHE A 397 5.72 -9.82 5.27
CA PHE A 397 6.61 -9.25 4.26
C PHE A 397 6.75 -7.73 4.34
N ILE A 398 5.72 -7.00 4.74
CA ILE A 398 5.81 -5.56 5.04
C ILE A 398 6.80 -5.36 6.19
N THR A 399 6.65 -6.12 7.27
CA THR A 399 7.58 -6.09 8.41
C THR A 399 8.99 -6.46 7.98
N LEU A 400 9.15 -7.51 7.16
CA LEU A 400 10.45 -7.93 6.60
C LEU A 400 11.13 -6.80 5.82
N GLY A 401 10.43 -6.21 4.83
CA GLY A 401 10.97 -5.13 4.01
C GLY A 401 11.33 -3.89 4.82
N PHE A 402 10.50 -3.53 5.80
CA PHE A 402 10.78 -2.43 6.73
C PHE A 402 12.03 -2.70 7.58
N LEU A 403 12.19 -3.92 8.13
CA LEU A 403 13.34 -4.28 8.94
C LEU A 403 14.63 -4.35 8.13
N ILE A 404 14.59 -4.84 6.89
CA ILE A 404 15.74 -4.80 5.97
C ILE A 404 16.16 -3.35 5.71
N LEU A 405 15.19 -2.48 5.42
CA LEU A 405 15.43 -1.05 5.20
C LEU A 405 16.05 -0.40 6.45
N ALA A 406 15.47 -0.61 7.62
CA ALA A 406 15.98 -0.09 8.88
C ALA A 406 17.39 -0.63 9.19
N GLY A 407 17.62 -1.92 8.98
CA GLY A 407 18.94 -2.54 9.11
C GLY A 407 19.98 -1.92 8.18
N GLY A 408 19.62 -1.68 6.92
CA GLY A 408 20.49 -0.98 5.96
C GLY A 408 20.87 0.43 6.40
N ILE A 409 19.91 1.19 6.97
CA ILE A 409 20.18 2.53 7.54
C ILE A 409 21.14 2.42 8.74
N VAL A 410 20.90 1.48 9.64
CA VAL A 410 21.74 1.27 10.84
C VAL A 410 23.16 0.89 10.44
N ILE A 411 23.33 -0.08 9.53
CA ILE A 411 24.65 -0.51 9.04
C ILE A 411 25.38 0.64 8.33
N SER A 412 24.67 1.40 7.49
CA SER A 412 25.26 2.58 6.82
C SER A 412 25.71 3.64 7.83
N THR A 413 24.90 3.89 8.86
CA THR A 413 25.22 4.86 9.92
C THR A 413 26.41 4.40 10.76
N ILE A 414 26.49 3.12 11.10
CA ILE A 414 27.65 2.54 11.80
C ILE A 414 28.90 2.67 10.94
N GLY A 415 28.81 2.31 9.64
CA GLY A 415 29.90 2.46 8.69
C GLY A 415 30.41 3.90 8.58
N ALA A 416 29.52 4.89 8.62
CA ALA A 416 29.89 6.31 8.59
C ALA A 416 30.35 6.91 9.92
N SER A 417 30.28 6.18 11.03
CA SER A 417 30.60 6.70 12.37
C SER A 417 31.66 5.88 13.10
N LYS A 418 31.25 4.85 13.84
CA LYS A 418 32.14 4.04 14.70
C LYS A 418 32.81 2.89 13.95
N VAL A 419 32.33 2.56 12.75
CA VAL A 419 32.74 1.45 11.86
C VAL A 419 32.52 0.06 12.45
N PHE A 420 32.90 -0.18 13.70
CA PHE A 420 32.78 -1.46 14.39
C PHE A 420 31.72 -1.44 15.49
N VAL A 421 31.01 -2.56 15.64
CA VAL A 421 30.22 -2.91 16.83
C VAL A 421 31.02 -3.83 17.74
N PRO A 422 30.63 -3.98 19.02
CA PRO A 422 31.41 -4.78 19.98
C PRO A 422 31.66 -6.24 19.57
N THR A 423 30.70 -6.86 18.89
CA THR A 423 30.85 -8.24 18.39
C THR A 423 31.92 -8.35 17.31
N ASP A 424 32.15 -7.28 16.53
CA ASP A 424 33.16 -7.27 15.46
C ASP A 424 34.57 -7.26 16.06
N LEU A 425 34.80 -6.41 17.06
CA LEU A 425 36.09 -6.34 17.75
C LEU A 425 36.39 -7.62 18.53
N SER A 426 35.35 -8.26 19.07
CA SER A 426 35.44 -9.58 19.70
C SER A 426 35.85 -10.65 18.69
N PHE A 427 35.22 -10.66 17.51
CA PHE A 427 35.59 -11.58 16.43
C PHE A 427 37.02 -11.35 15.94
N LEU A 428 37.41 -10.09 15.75
CA LEU A 428 38.76 -9.75 15.28
C LEU A 428 39.83 -9.98 16.36
N CYS A 429 39.46 -10.13 17.64
CA CYS A 429 40.40 -10.14 18.77
C CYS A 429 41.32 -8.90 18.80
N MET A 430 40.84 -7.76 18.31
CA MET A 430 41.61 -6.52 18.19
C MET A 430 40.73 -5.31 18.50
N SER A 431 41.31 -4.29 19.15
CA SER A 431 40.63 -3.02 19.35
C SER A 431 40.74 -2.12 18.11
N SER A 432 39.81 -1.18 17.95
CA SER A 432 39.88 -0.19 16.87
C SER A 432 41.20 0.60 16.87
N GLN A 433 41.77 0.88 18.05
CA GLN A 433 43.05 1.59 18.16
C GLN A 433 44.23 0.73 17.68
N MET A 434 44.16 -0.59 17.82
CA MET A 434 45.18 -1.49 17.31
C MET A 434 45.12 -1.58 15.78
N LEU A 435 43.91 -1.59 15.21
CA LEU A 435 43.71 -1.58 13.75
C LEU A 435 44.21 -0.28 13.12
N ASP A 436 43.95 0.86 13.74
CA ASP A 436 44.42 2.18 13.28
C ASP A 436 45.95 2.28 13.26
N ARG A 437 46.62 1.67 14.25
CA ARG A 437 48.10 1.60 14.30
C ARG A 437 48.72 0.73 13.21
N ILE A 438 47.96 -0.21 12.64
CA ILE A 438 48.43 -1.07 11.54
C ILE A 438 48.43 -0.29 10.24
N SER A 439 47.34 0.41 9.95
CA SER A 439 47.23 1.31 8.81
C SER A 439 46.09 2.30 9.04
N ASN A 440 46.39 3.59 8.81
CA ASN A 440 45.43 4.68 8.87
C ASN A 440 44.29 4.53 7.84
N ASN A 441 44.47 3.67 6.83
CA ASN A 441 43.56 3.50 5.70
C ASN A 441 42.75 2.18 5.74
N LEU A 442 43.05 1.27 6.69
CA LEU A 442 42.31 0.02 6.82
C LEU A 442 40.87 0.24 7.32
N ILE A 443 40.69 1.10 8.33
CA ILE A 443 39.36 1.43 8.87
C ILE A 443 38.49 2.14 7.82
N PRO A 444 38.98 3.18 7.09
CA PRO A 444 38.25 3.78 5.97
C PRO A 444 37.77 2.79 4.91
N LEU A 445 38.58 1.77 4.56
CA LEU A 445 38.17 0.75 3.61
C LEU A 445 37.04 -0.14 4.15
N ILE A 446 37.11 -0.56 5.42
CA ILE A 446 36.03 -1.32 6.06
C ILE A 446 34.75 -0.47 6.18
N ALA A 447 34.90 0.82 6.49
CA ALA A 447 33.81 1.78 6.52
C ALA A 447 33.09 1.89 5.16
N HIS A 448 33.87 1.95 4.05
CA HIS A 448 33.35 1.90 2.70
C HIS A 448 32.51 0.64 2.44
N ASP A 449 33.05 -0.54 2.74
CA ASP A 449 32.37 -1.81 2.45
C ASP A 449 31.03 -1.91 3.21
N ARG A 450 30.99 -1.46 4.46
CA ARG A 450 29.75 -1.38 5.25
C ARG A 450 28.75 -0.36 4.75
N ALA A 451 29.20 0.83 4.38
CA ALA A 451 28.33 1.86 3.82
C ALA A 451 27.73 1.38 2.49
N GLY A 452 28.55 0.75 1.64
CA GLY A 452 28.12 0.10 0.40
C GLY A 452 27.06 -0.98 0.66
N PHE A 453 27.35 -1.94 1.55
CA PHE A 453 26.41 -2.99 1.93
C PHE A 453 25.10 -2.44 2.52
N GLY A 454 25.18 -1.52 3.47
CA GLY A 454 24.03 -0.90 4.09
C GLY A 454 23.14 -0.17 3.08
N SER A 455 23.73 0.59 2.15
CA SER A 455 22.98 1.30 1.10
C SER A 455 22.27 0.34 0.13
N ALA A 456 22.90 -0.79 -0.22
CA ALA A 456 22.29 -1.83 -1.02
C ALA A 456 21.09 -2.47 -0.31
N LEU A 457 21.21 -2.73 1.00
CA LEU A 457 20.10 -3.22 1.83
C LEU A 457 18.93 -2.23 1.87
N VAL A 458 19.18 -0.92 1.96
CA VAL A 458 18.10 0.08 1.90
C VAL A 458 17.34 -0.02 0.57
N SER A 459 18.06 -0.13 -0.55
CA SER A 459 17.45 -0.28 -1.88
C SER A 459 16.62 -1.57 -2.00
N VAL A 460 17.15 -2.71 -1.58
CA VAL A 460 16.42 -4.01 -1.63
C VAL A 460 15.26 -4.04 -0.64
N GLY A 461 15.44 -3.49 0.57
CA GLY A 461 14.37 -3.36 1.56
C GLY A 461 13.19 -2.55 1.02
N LEU A 462 13.47 -1.47 0.29
CA LEU A 462 12.46 -0.68 -0.43
C LEU A 462 11.72 -1.50 -1.49
N LEU A 463 12.44 -2.32 -2.30
CA LEU A 463 11.80 -3.20 -3.28
C LEU A 463 10.84 -4.18 -2.62
N VAL A 464 11.29 -4.89 -1.57
CA VAL A 464 10.48 -5.87 -0.84
C VAL A 464 9.28 -5.19 -0.19
N LEU A 465 9.49 -4.04 0.47
CA LEU A 465 8.43 -3.29 1.15
C LEU A 465 7.35 -2.83 0.16
N MET A 466 7.72 -2.16 -0.93
CA MET A 466 6.75 -1.63 -1.90
C MET A 466 6.07 -2.75 -2.70
N LEU A 467 6.79 -3.82 -3.05
CA LEU A 467 6.19 -5.02 -3.64
C LEU A 467 5.13 -5.61 -2.71
N SER A 468 5.38 -5.61 -1.40
CA SER A 468 4.46 -6.17 -0.40
C SER A 468 3.28 -5.25 -0.11
N LEU A 469 3.47 -3.93 -0.10
CA LEU A 469 2.40 -2.95 0.08
C LEU A 469 1.42 -2.93 -1.09
N TRP A 470 1.92 -3.04 -2.33
CA TRP A 470 1.12 -2.78 -3.52
C TRP A 470 0.91 -3.97 -4.45
N GLY A 471 1.69 -5.04 -4.33
CA GLY A 471 1.63 -6.20 -5.23
C GLY A 471 0.64 -7.30 -4.82
N PHE A 472 0.23 -7.38 -3.55
CA PHE A 472 -0.61 -8.48 -3.05
C PHE A 472 -2.05 -8.41 -3.57
N ARG A 473 -2.39 -9.34 -4.47
CA ARG A 473 -3.76 -9.60 -4.98
C ARG A 473 -3.93 -11.09 -5.23
N GLU A 474 -5.19 -11.54 -5.25
CA GLU A 474 -5.51 -12.95 -5.50
C GLU A 474 -4.94 -13.41 -6.85
N GLY A 475 -4.25 -14.54 -6.86
CA GLY A 475 -3.70 -15.15 -8.07
C GLY A 475 -2.46 -14.47 -8.66
N GLU A 476 -1.87 -13.45 -8.00
CA GLU A 476 -0.62 -12.82 -8.44
C GLU A 476 0.60 -13.72 -8.14
N GLN A 477 0.68 -14.86 -8.82
CA GLN A 477 1.66 -15.91 -8.56
C GLN A 477 3.10 -15.44 -8.70
N TRP A 478 3.33 -14.43 -9.55
CA TRP A 478 4.64 -13.86 -9.77
C TRP A 478 5.14 -13.09 -8.55
N VAL A 479 4.27 -12.47 -7.75
CA VAL A 479 4.65 -11.75 -6.52
C VAL A 479 5.22 -12.76 -5.52
N TRP A 480 4.51 -13.89 -5.32
CA TRP A 480 4.99 -14.96 -4.46
C TRP A 480 6.32 -15.54 -4.96
N ASN A 481 6.43 -15.85 -6.26
CA ASN A 481 7.67 -16.36 -6.85
C ASN A 481 8.84 -15.37 -6.70
N THR A 482 8.57 -14.08 -6.83
CA THR A 482 9.56 -13.01 -6.73
C THR A 482 10.08 -12.88 -5.31
N LEU A 483 9.20 -12.91 -4.32
CA LEU A 483 9.60 -12.92 -2.92
C LEU A 483 10.36 -14.20 -2.56
N ALA A 484 9.87 -15.36 -3.00
CA ALA A 484 10.50 -16.65 -2.79
C ALA A 484 11.92 -16.70 -3.39
N ALA A 485 12.07 -16.47 -4.69
CA ALA A 485 13.38 -16.55 -5.33
C ALA A 485 14.30 -15.38 -4.96
N GLY A 486 13.73 -14.19 -4.75
CA GLY A 486 14.49 -12.95 -4.54
C GLY A 486 15.26 -12.94 -3.22
N ALA A 487 14.72 -13.46 -2.12
CA ALA A 487 15.39 -13.38 -0.82
C ALA A 487 16.53 -14.41 -0.64
N LEU A 488 16.48 -15.54 -1.36
CA LEU A 488 17.39 -16.67 -1.16
C LEU A 488 18.88 -16.30 -1.33
N PRO A 489 19.31 -15.60 -2.40
CA PRO A 489 20.73 -15.27 -2.56
C PRO A 489 21.30 -14.46 -1.41
N ALA A 490 20.52 -13.50 -0.88
CA ALA A 490 20.95 -12.66 0.23
C ALA A 490 21.06 -13.45 1.54
N PHE A 491 20.08 -14.31 1.85
CA PHE A 491 20.14 -15.14 3.06
C PHE A 491 21.23 -16.20 2.98
N ILE A 492 21.41 -16.85 1.82
CA ILE A 492 22.47 -17.86 1.63
C ILE A 492 23.84 -17.20 1.77
N ALA A 493 24.07 -16.06 1.11
CA ALA A 493 25.34 -15.35 1.21
C ALA A 493 25.59 -14.84 2.63
N GLY A 494 24.59 -14.19 3.24
CA GLY A 494 24.68 -13.63 4.59
C GLY A 494 24.91 -14.69 5.65
N ILE A 495 24.05 -15.71 5.76
CA ILE A 495 24.22 -16.76 6.79
C ILE A 495 25.43 -17.65 6.46
N GLY A 496 25.59 -18.01 5.19
CA GLY A 496 26.67 -18.90 4.74
C GLY A 496 28.05 -18.34 5.03
N THR A 497 28.28 -17.05 4.77
CA THR A 497 29.60 -16.43 5.04
C THR A 497 29.92 -16.38 6.52
N HIS A 498 28.94 -16.06 7.38
CA HIS A 498 29.14 -16.03 8.83
C HIS A 498 29.48 -17.40 9.40
N ILE A 499 28.84 -18.47 8.90
CA ILE A 499 29.19 -19.85 9.27
C ILE A 499 30.59 -20.20 8.77
N TYR A 500 30.90 -19.87 7.51
CA TYR A 500 32.18 -20.21 6.87
C TYR A 500 33.38 -19.58 7.59
N ILE A 501 33.27 -18.32 8.02
CA ILE A 501 34.35 -17.61 8.72
C ILE A 501 34.33 -17.79 10.25
N GLY A 502 33.32 -18.47 10.79
CA GLY A 502 33.15 -18.65 12.24
C GLY A 502 32.58 -17.45 12.99
N TYR A 503 32.11 -16.40 12.32
CA TYR A 503 31.51 -15.23 12.97
C TYR A 503 30.03 -15.49 13.34
N THR A 504 29.81 -16.36 14.34
CA THR A 504 28.51 -16.98 14.60
C THR A 504 27.87 -16.58 15.93
N THR A 505 28.30 -15.47 16.54
CA THR A 505 27.73 -15.03 17.82
C THR A 505 26.22 -14.79 17.70
N PHE A 506 25.45 -15.33 18.66
CA PHE A 506 24.00 -15.34 18.58
C PHE A 506 23.40 -13.93 18.46
N ILE A 507 23.91 -12.97 19.23
CA ILE A 507 23.45 -11.58 19.24
C ILE A 507 23.68 -10.92 17.87
N HIS A 508 24.79 -11.25 17.20
CA HIS A 508 25.10 -10.70 15.89
C HIS A 508 24.17 -11.25 14.79
N LEU A 509 23.87 -12.55 14.82
CA LEU A 509 23.00 -13.21 13.82
C LEU A 509 21.50 -13.12 14.12
N LEU A 510 21.11 -12.71 15.34
CA LEU A 510 19.72 -12.60 15.77
C LEU A 510 18.82 -11.83 14.79
N PRO A 511 19.23 -10.66 14.24
CA PRO A 511 18.41 -9.94 13.27
C PRO A 511 18.11 -10.80 12.03
N VAL A 512 19.11 -11.50 11.49
CA VAL A 512 18.95 -12.33 10.29
C VAL A 512 18.06 -13.54 10.57
N TYR A 513 18.20 -14.19 11.73
CA TYR A 513 17.31 -15.30 12.11
C TYR A 513 15.84 -14.85 12.18
N PHE A 514 15.59 -13.68 12.75
CA PHE A 514 14.24 -13.12 12.80
C PHE A 514 13.69 -12.82 11.39
N LEU A 515 14.51 -12.27 10.49
CA LEU A 515 14.14 -12.04 9.10
C LEU A 515 13.80 -13.36 8.37
N VAL A 516 14.55 -14.43 8.60
CA VAL A 516 14.26 -15.75 8.00
C VAL A 516 12.91 -16.30 8.49
N ILE A 517 12.60 -16.15 9.78
CA ILE A 517 11.30 -16.55 10.34
C ILE A 517 10.17 -15.79 9.64
N LEU A 518 10.25 -14.46 9.56
CA LEU A 518 9.26 -13.63 8.87
C LEU A 518 9.10 -14.05 7.40
N TYR A 519 10.21 -14.34 6.72
CA TYR A 519 10.22 -14.76 5.34
C TYR A 519 9.50 -16.11 5.13
N VAL A 520 9.81 -17.12 5.94
CA VAL A 520 9.20 -18.47 5.83
C VAL A 520 7.70 -18.41 6.15
N PHE A 521 7.31 -17.76 7.24
CA PHE A 521 5.90 -17.60 7.59
C PHE A 521 5.16 -16.73 6.58
N GLY A 522 5.79 -15.68 6.07
CA GLY A 522 5.26 -14.84 5.00
C GLY A 522 4.94 -15.66 3.75
N LEU A 523 5.86 -16.51 3.30
CA LEU A 523 5.64 -17.40 2.16
C LEU A 523 4.52 -18.41 2.41
N ALA A 524 4.52 -19.08 3.57
CA ALA A 524 3.54 -20.11 3.91
C ALA A 524 2.11 -19.54 3.98
N LEU A 525 1.93 -18.40 4.67
CA LEU A 525 0.62 -17.79 4.85
C LEU A 525 0.10 -17.12 3.57
N SER A 526 0.98 -16.54 2.75
CA SER A 526 0.58 -15.90 1.49
C SER A 526 0.34 -16.88 0.34
N TYR A 527 0.81 -18.13 0.44
CA TYR A 527 0.73 -19.12 -0.63
C TYR A 527 -0.70 -19.37 -1.11
N PRO A 528 -1.69 -19.70 -0.25
CA PRO A 528 -3.04 -20.03 -0.73
C PRO A 528 -3.69 -18.89 -1.52
N PHE A 529 -3.46 -17.64 -1.08
CA PHE A 529 -4.02 -16.46 -1.71
C PHE A 529 -3.33 -16.09 -3.03
N LEU A 530 -1.99 -16.08 -3.06
CA LEU A 530 -1.23 -15.65 -4.23
C LEU A 530 -1.08 -16.74 -5.30
N LYS A 531 -1.19 -18.02 -4.92
CA LYS A 531 -1.08 -19.17 -5.85
C LYS A 531 -2.40 -19.72 -6.34
N ARG A 532 -3.51 -19.10 -5.95
CA ARG A 532 -4.83 -19.40 -6.50
C ARG A 532 -4.81 -19.25 -8.03
N LYS A 533 -5.51 -20.14 -8.71
CA LYS A 533 -5.58 -20.21 -10.17
C LYS A 533 -6.80 -19.48 -10.70
#